data_AF-A0A2V1B6S5-F1
#
_entry.id   AF-A0A2V1B6S5-F1
#
_cell.length_a   1.000
_cell.length_b   1.000
_cell.length_c   1.000
_cell.angle_alpha   90.00
_cell.angle_beta   90.00
_cell.angle_gamma   90.00
#
_symmetry.space_group_name_H-M   'P 1'
#
loop_
_entity.id
_entity.type
_entity.pdbx_description
1 polymer ?
#
loop_
_entity_poly.entity_id
_entity_poly.type
_entity_poly.pdbx_seq_one_letter_code
_entity_poly.pdbx_strand_id
1 'polypeptide(L)'
;MDRKQTFESLPVTDLDSAPSVFHIYHTGPYKNYYSIHAISDSNTPLNLYPDAPVDTESPVKPSQSTSCFPGRVTAPNTPKKICKAKAFDKPTCDPRTEISPYFLHLPTIYGKNPPYTLRHGGTKSAPTACLLHCSAAWGTWRLEFGDVLAQPEVVDGRGVVNIRHGTKKGEDGTFKGYDVRSKRYTGESGKAWHKLRGTVEEKSTEPMDKAKPEEVVNLKWTAPLSFRTREYRFTWRNFDFIWKGTSTVHSKKLFHPFLRYNHLKLVVLIPGKNLDGQQQQEELILARYTSVVAKRKSGRLELCQQAIDSFMNENIQSLCESVQVAILPLSAGYEKEKLSSAQEIDPKSAAKTTQRFRDVVVGTALCMIIGEFTKRQVLIQVILALVGAAGD
;
A
#
# COMPACT_ATOMS: atom_id res chain seq x y z
N MET A 1 29.04 7.81 29.17
CA MET A 1 28.63 6.42 29.42
C MET A 1 27.76 5.98 28.25
N ASP A 2 28.37 5.51 27.17
CA ASP A 2 27.67 5.06 25.97
C ASP A 2 27.41 3.55 26.07
N ARG A 3 26.20 3.20 26.48
CA ARG A 3 25.72 1.81 26.47
C ARG A 3 25.49 1.43 25.00
N LYS A 4 26.55 0.98 24.32
CA LYS A 4 26.44 0.22 23.07
C LYS A 4 25.68 -1.05 23.40
N GLN A 5 24.35 -1.00 23.31
CA GLN A 5 23.54 -2.20 23.11
C GLN A 5 23.88 -2.69 21.71
N THR A 6 24.92 -3.50 21.63
CA THR A 6 25.09 -4.46 20.57
C THR A 6 23.79 -5.27 20.57
N PHE A 7 22.94 -5.05 19.57
CA PHE A 7 21.83 -5.95 19.28
C PHE A 7 22.48 -7.27 18.84
N GLU A 8 22.94 -8.03 19.82
CA GLU A 8 23.19 -9.46 19.65
C GLU A 8 21.91 -10.05 19.08
N SER A 9 22.09 -10.87 18.06
CA SER A 9 21.06 -11.73 17.49
C SER A 9 20.15 -12.23 18.61
N LEU A 10 18.94 -11.67 18.68
CA LEU A 10 17.88 -12.25 19.50
C LEU A 10 17.89 -13.75 19.23
N PRO A 11 17.85 -14.61 20.26
CA PRO A 11 17.80 -16.04 20.05
C PRO A 11 16.65 -16.30 19.09
N VAL A 12 17.00 -16.79 17.90
CA VAL A 12 16.05 -17.35 16.96
C VAL A 12 15.60 -18.63 17.66
N THR A 13 14.68 -18.50 18.60
CA THR A 13 13.93 -19.64 19.12
C THR A 13 13.33 -20.33 17.89
N ASP A 14 13.46 -21.64 17.80
CA ASP A 14 12.97 -22.46 16.69
C ASP A 14 11.50 -22.12 16.38
N LEU A 15 11.29 -21.41 15.27
CA LEU A 15 9.98 -21.02 14.76
C LEU A 15 9.88 -21.56 13.33
N ASP A 16 9.40 -22.79 13.19
CA ASP A 16 9.27 -23.52 11.90
C ASP A 16 8.26 -22.89 10.91
N SER A 17 7.54 -21.84 11.31
CA SER A 17 6.66 -21.11 10.37
C SER A 17 7.43 -20.04 9.61
N ALA A 18 7.65 -20.26 8.32
CA ALA A 18 8.28 -19.28 7.46
C ALA A 18 7.48 -17.96 7.48
N PRO A 19 8.13 -16.79 7.61
CA PRO A 19 7.45 -15.51 7.61
C PRO A 19 6.68 -15.32 6.29
N SER A 20 5.52 -14.67 6.36
CA SER A 20 4.79 -14.28 5.15
C SER A 20 5.54 -13.15 4.46
N VAL A 21 5.94 -13.36 3.21
CA VAL A 21 6.78 -12.43 2.47
C VAL A 21 5.98 -11.76 1.37
N PHE A 22 5.99 -10.43 1.35
CA PHE A 22 5.48 -9.62 0.26
C PHE A 22 6.60 -8.90 -0.47
N HIS A 23 6.56 -8.92 -1.79
CA HIS A 23 7.43 -8.17 -2.67
C HIS A 23 6.65 -7.00 -3.27
N ILE A 24 7.15 -5.79 -3.06
CA ILE A 24 6.45 -4.56 -3.40
C ILE A 24 7.09 -3.97 -4.65
N TYR A 25 6.28 -3.72 -5.68
CA TYR A 25 6.72 -3.19 -6.96
C TYR A 25 5.95 -1.94 -7.34
N HIS A 26 6.65 -0.94 -7.84
CA HIS A 26 6.02 0.15 -8.57
C HIS A 26 5.47 -0.36 -9.89
N THR A 27 4.26 0.05 -10.26
CA THR A 27 3.64 -0.25 -11.54
C THR A 27 3.01 1.00 -12.16
N GLY A 28 2.78 0.92 -13.48
CA GLY A 28 2.10 1.94 -14.27
C GLY A 28 2.94 3.16 -14.67
N PRO A 29 2.38 4.00 -15.56
CA PRO A 29 3.01 5.25 -15.95
C PRO A 29 3.11 6.14 -14.71
N TYR A 30 4.29 6.72 -14.49
CA TYR A 30 4.60 7.61 -13.36
C TYR A 30 4.80 6.94 -11.98
N LYS A 31 4.86 5.60 -11.89
CA LYS A 31 5.12 4.87 -10.62
C LYS A 31 4.10 5.14 -9.51
N ASN A 32 2.89 5.51 -9.89
CA ASN A 32 1.80 5.89 -8.99
C ASN A 32 1.05 4.69 -8.40
N TYR A 33 1.31 3.48 -8.88
CA TYR A 33 0.66 2.26 -8.40
C TYR A 33 1.67 1.32 -7.76
N TYR A 34 1.19 0.48 -6.85
CA TYR A 34 1.99 -0.58 -6.26
C TYR A 34 1.28 -1.91 -6.40
N SER A 35 2.01 -2.93 -6.84
CA SER A 35 1.57 -4.33 -6.81
C SER A 35 2.35 -5.07 -5.73
N ILE A 36 1.67 -5.86 -4.91
CA ILE A 36 2.23 -6.45 -3.69
C ILE A 36 2.08 -7.96 -3.76
N HIS A 37 3.16 -8.64 -4.13
CA HIS A 37 3.14 -10.06 -4.52
C HIS A 37 3.66 -10.96 -3.41
N ALA A 38 3.02 -12.10 -3.16
CA ALA A 38 3.58 -13.11 -2.25
C ALA A 38 4.76 -13.89 -2.88
N ILE A 39 4.79 -13.96 -4.22
CA ILE A 39 5.81 -14.70 -4.99
C ILE A 39 6.94 -13.77 -5.44
N SER A 40 8.18 -14.23 -5.35
CA SER A 40 9.37 -13.50 -5.77
C SER A 40 9.54 -13.48 -7.31
N ASP A 41 10.27 -12.48 -7.84
CA ASP A 41 10.58 -12.39 -9.27
C ASP A 41 11.26 -13.65 -9.82
N SER A 42 12.17 -14.25 -9.05
CA SER A 42 12.91 -15.46 -9.45
C SER A 42 11.99 -16.65 -9.68
N ASN A 43 10.87 -16.68 -8.97
CA ASN A 43 9.91 -17.78 -8.96
C ASN A 43 8.67 -17.46 -9.81
N THR A 44 8.65 -16.30 -10.48
CA THR A 44 7.51 -15.89 -11.30
C THR A 44 7.69 -16.42 -12.73
N PRO A 45 6.87 -17.36 -13.20
CA PRO A 45 6.88 -17.74 -14.60
C PRO A 45 6.50 -16.52 -15.45
N LEU A 46 7.13 -16.37 -16.61
CA LEU A 46 6.68 -15.37 -17.57
C LEU A 46 5.68 -16.04 -18.49
N ASN A 47 4.49 -15.45 -18.59
CA ASN A 47 3.57 -15.73 -19.69
C ASN A 47 4.20 -15.07 -20.93
N LEU A 48 5.20 -15.73 -21.51
CA LEU A 48 5.56 -15.48 -22.89
C LEU A 48 4.31 -15.87 -23.66
N TYR A 49 3.62 -14.89 -24.25
CA TYR A 49 2.59 -15.19 -25.23
C TYR A 49 3.17 -16.25 -26.16
N PRO A 50 2.43 -17.33 -26.51
CA PRO A 50 2.82 -18.11 -27.66
C PRO A 50 3.01 -17.08 -28.77
N ASP A 51 4.20 -17.05 -29.37
CA ASP A 51 4.49 -16.16 -30.48
C ASP A 51 3.26 -16.21 -31.37
N ALA A 52 2.63 -15.05 -31.61
CA ALA A 52 1.48 -14.98 -32.49
C ALA A 52 1.84 -15.84 -33.70
N PRO A 53 1.00 -16.84 -34.08
CA PRO A 53 1.35 -17.78 -35.11
C PRO A 53 1.94 -16.95 -36.24
N VAL A 54 3.19 -17.24 -36.58
CA VAL A 54 3.89 -16.55 -37.64
C VAL A 54 3.07 -16.88 -38.87
N ASP A 55 2.14 -15.98 -39.20
CA ASP A 55 1.34 -16.05 -40.42
C ASP A 55 2.36 -15.94 -41.55
N THR A 56 2.81 -17.13 -41.96
CA THR A 56 3.81 -17.37 -42.98
C THR A 56 3.08 -17.20 -44.30
N GLU A 57 2.61 -16.00 -44.59
CA GLU A 57 2.03 -15.61 -45.88
C GLU A 57 1.86 -14.08 -45.89
N SER A 58 2.99 -13.37 -45.90
CA SER A 58 2.99 -12.00 -46.37
C SER A 58 2.85 -12.01 -47.90
N PRO A 59 1.79 -11.43 -48.49
CA PRO A 59 1.69 -11.29 -49.94
C PRO A 59 2.80 -10.35 -50.42
N VAL A 60 3.52 -10.83 -51.43
CA VAL A 60 4.56 -10.10 -52.17
C VAL A 60 4.02 -8.73 -52.60
N LYS A 61 4.50 -7.65 -51.98
CA LYS A 61 4.29 -6.29 -52.49
C LYS A 61 5.28 -6.04 -53.63
N PRO A 62 4.83 -5.61 -54.82
CA PRO A 62 5.72 -5.28 -55.92
C PRO A 62 6.53 -4.01 -55.60
N SER A 63 7.83 -4.14 -55.87
CA SER A 63 8.88 -3.15 -55.72
C SER A 63 8.78 -2.01 -56.75
N GLN A 64 8.61 -0.77 -56.31
CA GLN A 64 9.04 0.41 -57.06
C GLN A 64 9.56 1.48 -56.08
N SER A 65 10.88 1.60 -55.97
CA SER A 65 11.56 2.78 -55.40
C SER A 65 13.06 2.65 -55.69
N THR A 66 13.47 3.22 -56.82
CA THR A 66 14.86 3.51 -57.19
C THR A 66 15.42 4.57 -56.24
N SER A 67 16.28 4.17 -55.30
CA SER A 67 17.16 5.10 -54.56
C SER A 67 18.60 4.60 -54.66
N CYS A 68 19.49 5.45 -55.17
CA CYS A 68 20.83 5.10 -55.66
C CYS A 68 21.94 5.14 -54.58
N PHE A 69 21.62 4.93 -53.30
CA PHE A 69 22.64 4.86 -52.24
C PHE A 69 22.63 3.48 -51.57
N PRO A 70 23.65 2.63 -51.80
CA PRO A 70 23.80 1.37 -51.08
C PRO A 70 24.30 1.65 -49.66
N GLY A 71 23.39 2.09 -48.78
CA GLY A 71 23.63 2.08 -47.34
C GLY A 71 23.66 0.62 -46.86
N ARG A 72 24.80 0.18 -46.33
CA ARG A 72 24.99 -1.15 -45.74
C ARG A 72 24.10 -1.29 -44.49
N VAL A 73 22.85 -1.71 -44.68
CA VAL A 73 21.93 -2.06 -43.60
C VAL A 73 22.34 -3.43 -43.08
N THR A 74 23.27 -3.46 -42.13
CA THR A 74 23.49 -4.62 -41.27
C THR A 74 22.26 -4.78 -40.38
N ALA A 75 21.28 -5.60 -40.82
CA ALA A 75 20.18 -6.02 -39.99
C ALA A 75 20.75 -6.78 -38.76
N PRO A 76 20.57 -6.29 -37.52
CA PRO A 76 21.00 -7.04 -36.35
C PRO A 76 20.01 -8.18 -36.12
N ASN A 77 20.27 -9.33 -36.76
CA ASN A 77 19.51 -10.58 -36.65
C ASN A 77 19.75 -11.34 -35.33
N THR A 78 20.14 -10.64 -34.26
CA THR A 78 20.14 -11.26 -32.94
C THR A 78 18.73 -11.16 -32.36
N PRO A 79 18.08 -12.28 -31.97
CA PRO A 79 16.79 -12.22 -31.30
C PRO A 79 16.93 -11.30 -30.09
N LYS A 80 16.19 -10.17 -30.11
CA LYS A 80 16.21 -9.21 -29.01
C LYS A 80 15.77 -9.97 -27.77
N LYS A 81 16.73 -10.36 -26.91
CA LYS A 81 16.44 -10.91 -25.58
C LYS A 81 15.47 -9.96 -24.91
N ILE A 82 14.19 -10.34 -24.86
CA ILE A 82 13.17 -9.54 -24.18
C ILE A 82 13.65 -9.49 -22.73
N CYS A 83 14.05 -8.30 -22.29
CA CYS A 83 14.49 -8.12 -20.93
C CYS A 83 13.30 -8.48 -20.03
N LYS A 84 13.37 -9.59 -19.30
CA LYS A 84 12.29 -10.12 -18.44
C LYS A 84 11.61 -9.03 -17.60
N ALA A 85 12.39 -8.05 -17.12
CA ALA A 85 11.90 -6.89 -16.39
C ALA A 85 10.86 -6.05 -17.17
N LYS A 86 11.09 -5.81 -18.47
CA LYS A 86 10.14 -5.08 -19.34
C LYS A 86 8.88 -5.90 -19.64
N ALA A 87 8.98 -7.23 -19.64
CA ALA A 87 7.82 -8.10 -19.84
C ALA A 87 6.87 -7.97 -18.66
N PHE A 88 7.36 -8.04 -17.42
CA PHE A 88 6.53 -7.87 -16.23
C PHE A 88 5.86 -6.49 -16.12
N ASP A 89 6.32 -5.46 -16.84
CA ASP A 89 5.68 -4.13 -16.81
C ASP A 89 4.38 -4.10 -17.62
N LYS A 90 4.19 -5.07 -18.52
CA LYS A 90 2.94 -5.29 -19.23
C LYS A 90 2.02 -6.12 -18.33
N PRO A 91 0.84 -5.60 -17.91
CA PRO A 91 -0.10 -6.36 -17.11
C PRO A 91 -0.47 -7.72 -17.73
N THR A 92 -0.52 -7.78 -19.07
CA THR A 92 -0.82 -9.01 -19.81
C THR A 92 0.26 -10.08 -19.73
N CYS A 93 1.48 -9.74 -19.30
CA CYS A 93 2.61 -10.67 -19.24
C CYS A 93 3.05 -10.97 -17.80
N ASP A 94 2.49 -10.26 -16.81
CA ASP A 94 2.83 -10.44 -15.40
C ASP A 94 1.74 -11.28 -14.72
N PRO A 95 1.91 -12.61 -14.56
CA PRO A 95 0.87 -13.44 -13.94
C PRO A 95 0.58 -13.03 -12.49
N ARG A 96 1.49 -12.26 -11.88
CA ARG A 96 1.31 -11.80 -10.51
C ARG A 96 0.18 -10.79 -10.38
N THR A 97 -0.22 -10.08 -11.44
CA THR A 97 -1.29 -9.08 -11.33
C THR A 97 -2.65 -9.69 -11.01
N GLU A 98 -2.86 -10.99 -11.22
CA GLU A 98 -4.12 -11.65 -10.85
C GLU A 98 -4.05 -12.28 -9.46
N ILE A 99 -2.91 -12.86 -9.10
CA ILE A 99 -2.70 -13.57 -7.82
C ILE A 99 -2.17 -12.68 -6.69
N SER A 100 -1.90 -11.40 -6.96
CA SER A 100 -1.38 -10.47 -5.96
C SER A 100 -2.42 -10.25 -4.86
N PRO A 101 -2.08 -10.46 -3.57
CA PRO A 101 -3.02 -10.27 -2.46
C PRO A 101 -3.45 -8.81 -2.30
N TYR A 102 -2.58 -7.85 -2.66
CA TYR A 102 -2.91 -6.43 -2.57
C TYR A 102 -2.50 -5.65 -3.81
N PHE A 103 -3.25 -4.58 -4.08
CA PHE A 103 -2.93 -3.58 -5.08
C PHE A 103 -3.20 -2.20 -4.50
N LEU A 104 -2.24 -1.29 -4.68
CA LEU A 104 -2.38 0.11 -4.30
C LEU A 104 -2.52 0.97 -5.53
N HIS A 105 -3.62 1.72 -5.59
CA HIS A 105 -3.94 2.60 -6.70
C HIS A 105 -3.95 4.06 -6.22
N LEU A 106 -3.25 4.96 -6.93
CA LEU A 106 -3.44 6.40 -6.81
C LEU A 106 -4.33 6.89 -7.95
N PRO A 107 -5.60 7.24 -7.69
CA PRO A 107 -6.46 7.84 -8.69
C PRO A 107 -5.89 9.18 -9.17
N THR A 108 -6.03 9.49 -10.46
CA THR A 108 -5.66 10.79 -11.00
C THR A 108 -6.92 11.52 -11.43
N ILE A 109 -7.23 12.62 -10.76
CA ILE A 109 -8.37 13.50 -11.07
C ILE A 109 -7.84 14.92 -11.17
N TYR A 110 -8.05 15.57 -12.32
CA TYR A 110 -7.51 16.89 -12.59
C TYR A 110 -7.98 17.93 -11.56
N GLY A 111 -7.05 18.64 -10.94
CA GLY A 111 -7.34 19.67 -9.92
C GLY A 111 -7.81 19.12 -8.57
N LYS A 112 -7.67 17.81 -8.32
CA LYS A 112 -8.00 17.16 -7.05
C LYS A 112 -6.84 16.28 -6.61
N ASN A 113 -6.72 16.04 -5.29
CA ASN A 113 -5.76 15.13 -4.70
C ASN A 113 -6.53 14.00 -3.98
N PRO A 114 -7.00 12.98 -4.72
CA PRO A 114 -7.70 11.86 -4.13
C PRO A 114 -6.76 10.99 -3.28
N PRO A 115 -7.28 10.29 -2.26
CA PRO A 115 -6.48 9.34 -1.49
C PRO A 115 -6.05 8.15 -2.36
N TYR A 116 -4.99 7.47 -1.95
CA TYR A 116 -4.70 6.13 -2.48
C TYR A 116 -5.79 5.16 -2.05
N THR A 117 -6.09 4.15 -2.87
CA THR A 117 -6.97 3.04 -2.50
C THR A 117 -6.16 1.76 -2.40
N LEU A 118 -6.09 1.17 -1.21
CA LEU A 118 -5.57 -0.18 -1.00
C LEU A 118 -6.70 -1.17 -1.31
N ARG A 119 -6.41 -2.20 -2.10
CA ARG A 119 -7.39 -3.16 -2.59
C ARG A 119 -6.97 -4.59 -2.29
N HIS A 120 -7.94 -5.46 -2.05
CA HIS A 120 -7.76 -6.91 -1.88
C HIS A 120 -7.76 -7.61 -3.24
N GLY A 121 -6.57 -7.87 -3.78
CA GLY A 121 -6.37 -8.42 -5.11
C GLY A 121 -5.37 -7.59 -5.92
N GLY A 122 -4.95 -8.10 -7.07
CA GLY A 122 -3.87 -7.49 -7.86
C GLY A 122 -4.28 -6.47 -8.90
N THR A 123 -5.56 -6.13 -8.96
CA THR A 123 -6.15 -5.33 -10.03
C THR A 123 -6.81 -4.06 -9.50
N LYS A 124 -7.15 -3.16 -10.44
CA LYS A 124 -7.88 -1.92 -10.12
C LYS A 124 -9.36 -2.13 -9.81
N SER A 125 -9.92 -3.29 -10.17
CA SER A 125 -11.32 -3.65 -9.92
C SER A 125 -11.52 -4.41 -8.61
N ALA A 126 -10.43 -4.85 -7.98
CA ALA A 126 -10.45 -5.51 -6.69
C ALA A 126 -11.18 -4.66 -5.61
N PRO A 127 -11.89 -5.28 -4.66
CA PRO A 127 -12.56 -4.59 -3.56
C PRO A 127 -11.61 -3.67 -2.79
N THR A 128 -12.08 -2.48 -2.40
CA THR A 128 -11.26 -1.51 -1.68
C THR A 128 -11.25 -1.84 -0.18
N ALA A 129 -10.05 -2.08 0.36
CA ALA A 129 -9.83 -2.36 1.77
C ALA A 129 -9.79 -1.06 2.61
N CYS A 130 -9.07 -0.04 2.12
CA CYS A 130 -8.97 1.25 2.79
C CYS A 130 -8.53 2.40 1.88
N LEU A 131 -8.75 3.63 2.35
CA LEU A 131 -8.28 4.86 1.72
C LEU A 131 -7.07 5.41 2.49
N LEU A 132 -5.98 5.76 1.80
CA LEU A 132 -4.79 6.36 2.40
C LEU A 132 -4.70 7.84 2.00
N HIS A 133 -4.99 8.73 2.94
CA HIS A 133 -4.85 10.17 2.76
C HIS A 133 -3.45 10.60 3.22
N CYS A 134 -2.73 11.29 2.33
CA CYS A 134 -1.45 11.90 2.64
C CYS A 134 -1.65 13.38 2.94
N SER A 135 -1.14 13.86 4.08
CA SER A 135 -1.04 15.30 4.36
C SER A 135 0.19 15.92 3.69
N ALA A 136 0.29 17.25 3.72
CA ALA A 136 1.46 17.96 3.21
C ALA A 136 2.76 17.48 3.88
N ALA A 137 3.84 17.42 3.11
CA ALA A 137 5.18 16.99 3.55
C ALA A 137 5.27 15.55 4.10
N TRP A 138 4.32 14.66 3.77
CA TRP A 138 4.34 13.23 4.13
C TRP A 138 4.39 12.96 5.64
N GLY A 139 4.16 13.99 6.46
CA GLY A 139 4.35 13.95 7.91
C GLY A 139 3.21 13.23 8.64
N THR A 140 2.04 13.15 8.03
CA THR A 140 0.88 12.45 8.61
C THR A 140 0.07 11.78 7.50
N TRP A 141 -0.35 10.55 7.79
CA TRP A 141 -1.21 9.75 6.95
C TRP A 141 -2.47 9.39 7.73
N ARG A 142 -3.62 9.48 7.09
CA ARG A 142 -4.91 9.05 7.64
C ARG A 142 -5.42 7.89 6.81
N LEU A 143 -5.55 6.73 7.43
CA LEU A 143 -6.05 5.51 6.82
C LEU A 143 -7.50 5.31 7.25
N GLU A 144 -8.41 5.19 6.28
CA GLU A 144 -9.84 5.02 6.54
C GLU A 144 -10.28 3.64 6.07
N PHE A 145 -10.76 2.82 7.01
CA PHE A 145 -11.21 1.45 6.78
C PHE A 145 -12.73 1.38 6.89
N GLY A 146 -13.34 0.47 6.13
CA GLY A 146 -14.76 0.15 6.24
C GLY A 146 -15.18 -0.81 5.14
N ASP A 147 -16.01 -1.79 5.47
CA ASP A 147 -16.46 -2.81 4.51
C ASP A 147 -17.38 -2.20 3.45
N VAL A 148 -17.99 -1.06 3.76
CA VAL A 148 -18.74 -0.23 2.81
C VAL A 148 -17.88 0.18 1.60
N LEU A 149 -16.55 0.31 1.74
CA LEU A 149 -15.66 0.63 0.62
C LEU A 149 -15.53 -0.52 -0.40
N ALA A 150 -15.80 -1.75 0.02
CA ALA A 150 -15.82 -2.93 -0.84
C ALA A 150 -17.13 -3.07 -1.61
N GLN A 151 -18.19 -2.36 -1.21
CA GLN A 151 -19.47 -2.40 -1.90
C GLN A 151 -19.37 -1.78 -3.30
N PRO A 152 -20.10 -2.33 -4.29
CA PRO A 152 -20.19 -1.74 -5.61
C PRO A 152 -20.61 -0.26 -5.53
N GLU A 153 -20.12 0.56 -6.45
CA GLU A 153 -20.46 1.98 -6.62
C GLU A 153 -19.97 2.96 -5.53
N VAL A 154 -19.67 2.49 -4.31
CA VAL A 154 -19.09 3.33 -3.26
C VAL A 154 -17.74 3.87 -3.71
N VAL A 155 -16.84 2.99 -4.14
CA VAL A 155 -15.63 3.35 -4.87
C VAL A 155 -15.85 3.07 -6.35
N ASP A 156 -15.90 4.13 -7.16
CA ASP A 156 -16.22 3.99 -8.59
C ASP A 156 -15.03 3.47 -9.42
N GLY A 157 -15.24 3.27 -10.73
CA GLY A 157 -14.21 2.78 -11.65
C GLY A 157 -13.04 3.74 -11.90
N ARG A 158 -13.08 4.99 -11.39
CA ARG A 158 -11.92 5.89 -11.33
C ARG A 158 -11.05 5.58 -10.12
N GLY A 159 -11.57 4.82 -9.15
CA GLY A 159 -10.94 4.45 -7.91
C GLY A 159 -11.10 5.49 -6.81
N VAL A 160 -12.14 6.32 -6.86
CA VAL A 160 -12.44 7.31 -5.81
C VAL A 160 -13.82 7.06 -5.23
N VAL A 161 -14.06 7.55 -4.02
CA VAL A 161 -15.39 7.50 -3.41
C VAL A 161 -16.35 8.36 -4.23
N ASN A 162 -17.46 7.77 -4.65
CA ASN A 162 -18.51 8.45 -5.38
C ASN A 162 -19.18 9.51 -4.48
N ILE A 163 -19.44 10.71 -5.03
CA ILE A 163 -20.09 11.80 -4.28
C ILE A 163 -21.49 11.42 -3.75
N ARG A 164 -22.12 10.39 -4.31
CA ARG A 164 -23.38 9.84 -3.79
C ARG A 164 -23.22 9.27 -2.38
N HIS A 165 -22.13 8.55 -2.12
CA HIS A 165 -21.84 7.92 -0.84
C HIS A 165 -20.96 8.77 0.08
N GLY A 166 -20.32 9.82 -0.43
CA GLY A 166 -19.48 10.73 0.37
C GLY A 166 -19.98 12.16 0.40
N THR A 167 -19.23 13.03 1.07
CA THR A 167 -19.42 14.48 1.05
C THR A 167 -18.20 15.17 0.43
N LYS A 168 -18.33 16.43 -0.02
CA LYS A 168 -17.23 17.12 -0.73
C LYS A 168 -15.95 17.26 0.12
N LYS A 169 -16.10 17.33 1.44
CA LYS A 169 -15.00 17.53 2.39
C LYS A 169 -14.81 16.38 3.39
N GLY A 170 -15.68 15.38 3.42
CA GLY A 170 -15.71 14.36 4.47
C GLY A 170 -16.28 14.90 5.79
N GLU A 171 -17.34 15.70 5.71
CA GLU A 171 -18.05 16.29 6.86
C GLU A 171 -18.72 15.20 7.72
N ASP A 172 -18.87 15.45 9.02
CA ASP A 172 -19.48 14.53 9.99
C ASP A 172 -18.85 13.13 10.05
N GLY A 173 -17.54 13.07 9.77
CA GLY A 173 -16.78 11.83 9.71
C GLY A 173 -17.08 10.97 8.48
N THR A 174 -17.83 11.47 7.50
CA THR A 174 -18.11 10.75 6.25
C THR A 174 -16.88 10.67 5.35
N PHE A 175 -16.91 9.75 4.39
CA PHE A 175 -15.88 9.73 3.37
C PHE A 175 -15.92 10.97 2.48
N LYS A 176 -14.73 11.42 2.04
CA LYS A 176 -14.61 12.46 1.03
C LYS A 176 -14.96 11.91 -0.35
N GLY A 177 -16.11 12.32 -0.88
CA GLY A 177 -16.63 11.96 -2.19
C GLY A 177 -16.14 12.88 -3.31
N TYR A 178 -16.11 12.36 -4.54
CA TYR A 178 -15.64 13.04 -5.74
C TYR A 178 -16.71 13.02 -6.83
N ASP A 179 -17.14 14.20 -7.24
CA ASP A 179 -18.14 14.35 -8.29
C ASP A 179 -17.60 13.92 -9.66
N VAL A 180 -18.51 13.49 -10.54
CA VAL A 180 -18.20 13.19 -11.93
C VAL A 180 -18.43 14.43 -12.76
N ARG A 181 -17.36 14.89 -13.41
CA ARG A 181 -17.45 15.97 -14.37
C ARG A 181 -18.00 15.48 -15.69
N SER A 182 -18.74 16.36 -16.37
CA SER A 182 -19.20 16.13 -17.75
C SER A 182 -18.02 15.93 -18.71
N LYS A 183 -16.95 16.72 -18.53
CA LYS A 183 -15.72 16.62 -19.34
C LYS A 183 -14.60 15.96 -18.55
N ARG A 184 -13.91 15.02 -19.21
CA ARG A 184 -12.74 14.30 -18.71
C ARG A 184 -11.48 14.85 -19.37
N TYR A 185 -10.40 14.95 -18.59
CA TYR A 185 -9.09 15.38 -19.09
C TYR A 185 -8.19 14.17 -19.44
N THR A 186 -7.23 14.39 -20.33
CA THR A 186 -6.23 13.37 -20.68
C THR A 186 -5.40 13.00 -19.45
N GLY A 187 -5.20 11.70 -19.23
CA GLY A 187 -4.43 11.18 -18.09
C GLY A 187 -5.24 10.87 -16.82
N GLU A 188 -6.53 11.23 -16.76
CA GLU A 188 -7.36 10.90 -15.59
C GLU A 188 -7.61 9.39 -15.42
N SER A 189 -7.90 8.93 -14.21
CA SER A 189 -8.31 7.53 -13.99
C SER A 189 -9.73 7.23 -14.52
N GLY A 190 -10.05 5.96 -14.74
CA GLY A 190 -11.42 5.52 -15.06
C GLY A 190 -11.94 5.84 -16.48
N LYS A 191 -11.08 5.88 -17.51
CA LYS A 191 -11.50 6.15 -18.91
C LYS A 191 -12.62 5.21 -19.39
N ALA A 192 -12.47 3.91 -19.18
CA ALA A 192 -13.44 2.91 -19.62
C ALA A 192 -14.76 3.07 -18.85
N TRP A 193 -14.66 3.29 -17.54
CA TRP A 193 -15.82 3.53 -16.68
C TRP A 193 -16.61 4.79 -17.09
N HIS A 194 -15.93 5.90 -17.40
CA HIS A 194 -16.60 7.13 -17.84
C HIS A 194 -17.36 6.94 -19.16
N LYS A 195 -16.81 6.15 -20.11
CA LYS A 195 -17.52 5.78 -21.35
C LYS A 195 -18.77 4.96 -21.09
N LEU A 196 -18.68 3.96 -20.22
CA LEU A 196 -19.81 3.09 -19.85
C LEU A 196 -20.91 3.86 -19.11
N ARG A 197 -20.55 4.85 -18.30
CA ARG A 197 -21.54 5.68 -17.61
C ARG A 197 -22.31 6.58 -18.58
N GLY A 198 -21.67 7.07 -19.65
CA GLY A 198 -22.34 7.89 -20.66
C GLY A 198 -23.47 7.16 -21.40
N THR A 199 -23.47 5.82 -21.41
CA THR A 199 -24.52 5.01 -22.05
C THR A 199 -25.66 4.62 -21.09
N VAL A 200 -25.44 4.70 -19.79
CA VAL A 200 -26.46 4.35 -18.78
C VAL A 200 -27.11 5.65 -18.32
N GLU A 201 -28.34 5.90 -18.76
CA GLU A 201 -29.13 7.01 -18.20
C GLU A 201 -29.27 6.81 -16.69
N GLU A 202 -28.68 7.73 -15.95
CA GLU A 202 -28.63 7.68 -14.50
C GLU A 202 -30.01 8.09 -13.98
N LYS A 203 -30.91 7.11 -13.82
CA LYS A 203 -32.22 7.33 -13.20
C LYS A 203 -32.01 8.04 -11.86
N SER A 204 -32.68 9.18 -11.70
CA SER A 204 -32.63 10.05 -10.53
C SER A 204 -32.73 9.22 -9.26
N THR A 205 -31.59 9.06 -8.58
CA THR A 205 -31.47 8.13 -7.46
C THR A 205 -31.79 8.88 -6.18
N GLU A 206 -32.62 8.28 -5.35
CA GLU A 206 -33.00 8.75 -4.02
C GLU A 206 -31.78 9.13 -3.17
N PRO A 207 -31.92 10.07 -2.22
CA PRO A 207 -30.84 10.45 -1.33
C PRO A 207 -30.33 9.22 -0.55
N MET A 208 -29.13 8.77 -0.89
CA MET A 208 -28.46 7.68 -0.18
C MET A 208 -27.76 8.20 1.07
N ASP A 209 -27.77 7.39 2.13
CA ASP A 209 -27.03 7.65 3.35
C ASP A 209 -25.53 7.77 3.06
N LYS A 210 -24.91 8.79 3.68
CA LYS A 210 -23.48 9.05 3.52
C LYS A 210 -22.67 8.03 4.30
N ALA A 211 -21.84 7.28 3.58
CA ALA A 211 -20.97 6.27 4.15
C ALA A 211 -19.92 6.91 5.06
N LYS A 212 -19.69 6.26 6.20
CA LYS A 212 -18.68 6.62 7.20
C LYS A 212 -17.65 5.48 7.29
N PRO A 213 -16.38 5.78 7.61
CA PRO A 213 -15.40 4.75 7.94
C PRO A 213 -15.80 4.08 9.25
N GLU A 214 -15.64 2.76 9.29
CA GLU A 214 -15.76 1.96 10.51
C GLU A 214 -14.59 2.25 11.44
N GLU A 215 -13.41 2.47 10.87
CA GLU A 215 -12.17 2.63 11.64
C GLU A 215 -11.23 3.60 10.94
N VAL A 216 -10.54 4.44 11.72
CA VAL A 216 -9.58 5.42 11.22
C VAL A 216 -8.26 5.28 11.97
N VAL A 217 -7.17 5.07 11.23
CA VAL A 217 -5.82 4.99 11.79
C VAL A 217 -5.01 6.21 11.34
N ASN A 218 -4.49 6.96 12.30
CA ASN A 218 -3.62 8.11 12.03
C ASN A 218 -2.16 7.72 12.25
N LEU A 219 -1.40 7.68 11.16
CA LEU A 219 0.03 7.40 11.15
C LEU A 219 0.80 8.72 11.07
N LYS A 220 1.59 9.02 12.10
CA LYS A 220 2.38 10.26 12.19
C LYS A 220 3.85 9.96 12.11
N TRP A 221 4.56 10.71 11.29
CA TRP A 221 6.02 10.75 11.30
C TRP A 221 6.49 11.66 12.44
N THR A 222 7.18 11.09 13.43
CA THR A 222 7.61 11.83 14.63
C THR A 222 8.64 12.93 14.31
N ALA A 223 9.51 12.72 13.32
CA ALA A 223 10.61 13.64 13.03
C ALA A 223 11.02 13.63 11.53
N PRO A 224 10.24 14.27 10.64
CA PRO A 224 10.42 14.19 9.18
C PRO A 224 11.75 14.75 8.67
N LEU A 225 12.31 15.73 9.36
CA LEU A 225 13.55 16.44 8.96
C LEU A 225 14.72 16.17 9.91
N SER A 226 14.63 15.14 10.76
CA SER A 226 15.71 14.81 11.69
C SER A 226 16.70 13.80 11.10
N PHE A 227 17.93 13.84 11.62
CA PHE A 227 18.94 12.79 11.43
C PHE A 227 18.69 11.54 12.27
N ARG A 228 17.71 11.59 13.20
CA ARG A 228 17.32 10.44 14.03
C ARG A 228 16.79 9.28 13.17
N THR A 229 16.87 8.07 13.72
CA THR A 229 16.20 6.90 13.14
C THR A 229 14.74 7.21 12.91
N ARG A 230 14.25 6.83 11.73
CA ARG A 230 12.89 7.14 11.28
C ARG A 230 11.90 6.45 12.21
N GLU A 231 10.91 7.21 12.67
CA GLU A 231 9.86 6.67 13.53
C GLU A 231 8.51 7.14 13.01
N TYR A 232 7.67 6.19 12.63
CA TYR A 232 6.27 6.43 12.34
C TYR A 232 5.43 5.76 13.41
N ARG A 233 4.57 6.54 14.07
CA ARG A 233 3.74 6.08 15.19
C ARG A 233 2.28 6.09 14.78
N PHE A 234 1.55 5.07 15.18
CA PHE A 234 0.10 5.01 15.06
C PHE A 234 -0.47 4.18 16.20
N THR A 235 -1.72 4.44 16.54
CA THR A 235 -2.46 3.67 17.54
C THR A 235 -3.56 2.92 16.80
N TRP A 236 -3.75 1.65 17.12
CA TRP A 236 -4.84 0.82 16.60
C TRP A 236 -5.42 -0.02 17.73
N ARG A 237 -6.72 0.14 17.98
CA ARG A 237 -7.46 -0.57 19.04
C ARG A 237 -6.75 -0.58 20.40
N ASN A 238 -6.33 0.62 20.83
CA ASN A 238 -5.62 0.89 22.10
C ASN A 238 -4.20 0.34 22.20
N PHE A 239 -3.63 -0.20 21.12
CA PHE A 239 -2.21 -0.57 21.07
C PHE A 239 -1.41 0.45 20.27
N ASP A 240 -0.23 0.79 20.78
CA ASP A 240 0.70 1.68 20.10
C ASP A 240 1.67 0.89 19.23
N PHE A 241 1.74 1.29 17.97
CA PHE A 241 2.59 0.70 16.97
C PHE A 241 3.61 1.72 16.47
N ILE A 242 4.84 1.25 16.29
CA ILE A 242 5.95 2.08 15.83
C ILE A 242 6.70 1.36 14.72
N TRP A 243 6.75 2.00 13.56
CA TRP A 243 7.73 1.64 12.53
C TRP A 243 9.04 2.36 12.80
N LYS A 244 10.06 1.60 13.22
CA LYS A 244 11.40 2.09 13.56
C LYS A 244 12.39 1.80 12.44
N GLY A 245 13.17 2.80 12.04
CA GLY A 245 14.33 2.64 11.17
C GLY A 245 15.41 1.80 11.84
N THR A 246 15.88 0.77 11.17
CA THR A 246 16.99 -0.06 11.69
C THR A 246 18.31 0.51 11.18
N SER A 247 19.22 0.89 12.08
CA SER A 247 20.56 1.40 11.76
C SER A 247 21.54 0.29 11.31
N THR A 248 21.09 -0.96 11.25
CA THR A 248 21.95 -2.16 11.31
C THR A 248 22.65 -2.55 10.01
N VAL A 249 22.39 -1.90 8.87
CA VAL A 249 23.05 -2.26 7.61
C VAL A 249 24.27 -1.37 7.36
N HIS A 250 25.45 -1.88 7.73
CA HIS A 250 26.73 -1.27 7.37
C HIS A 250 27.08 -1.64 5.91
N SER A 251 27.15 -0.65 5.02
CA SER A 251 27.61 -0.84 3.63
C SER A 251 28.80 0.08 3.32
N LYS A 252 29.84 -0.47 2.67
CA LYS A 252 31.10 0.24 2.34
C LYS A 252 31.02 1.19 1.13
N LYS A 253 29.83 1.49 0.59
CA LYS A 253 29.66 2.26 -0.67
C LYS A 253 29.51 3.77 -0.44
N LEU A 254 30.05 4.59 -1.34
CA LEU A 254 30.11 6.06 -1.25
C LEU A 254 28.75 6.78 -1.07
N PHE A 255 27.63 6.19 -1.50
CA PHE A 255 26.27 6.74 -1.35
C PHE A 255 25.56 6.35 -0.04
N HIS A 256 26.31 5.91 0.96
CA HIS A 256 25.80 5.37 2.24
C HIS A 256 24.80 6.25 3.01
N PRO A 257 24.95 7.58 3.12
CA PRO A 257 24.04 8.40 3.92
C PRO A 257 22.59 8.33 3.42
N PHE A 258 22.38 8.13 2.12
CA PHE A 258 21.05 8.03 1.53
C PHE A 258 20.46 6.61 1.62
N LEU A 259 21.30 5.59 1.85
CA LEU A 259 20.91 4.18 1.91
C LEU A 259 20.71 3.65 3.34
N ARG A 260 21.34 4.28 4.34
CA ARG A 260 21.37 3.92 5.78
C ARG A 260 20.02 3.73 6.48
N TYR A 261 18.90 3.98 5.80
CA TYR A 261 17.62 4.20 6.47
C TYR A 261 16.41 3.55 5.81
N ASN A 262 16.61 2.60 4.89
CA ASN A 262 15.50 2.04 4.13
C ASN A 262 14.94 0.72 4.69
N HIS A 263 15.46 0.29 5.83
CA HIS A 263 14.96 -0.87 6.55
C HIS A 263 14.16 -0.40 7.76
N LEU A 264 12.94 -0.91 7.89
CA LEU A 264 12.01 -0.55 8.95
C LEU A 264 11.58 -1.83 9.66
N LYS A 265 11.39 -1.77 10.97
CA LYS A 265 10.72 -2.82 11.73
C LYS A 265 9.46 -2.25 12.37
N LEU A 266 8.35 -2.97 12.27
CA LEU A 266 7.13 -2.68 13.00
C LEU A 266 7.26 -3.31 14.38
N VAL A 267 7.14 -2.49 15.41
CA VAL A 267 7.01 -2.95 16.79
C VAL A 267 5.64 -2.56 17.33
N VAL A 268 5.05 -3.42 18.14
CA VAL A 268 3.92 -3.08 19.01
C VAL A 268 4.45 -2.93 20.44
N LEU A 269 3.95 -1.92 21.15
CA LEU A 269 4.25 -1.69 22.56
C LEU A 269 3.18 -2.39 23.40
N ILE A 270 3.57 -3.47 24.09
CA ILE A 270 2.68 -4.23 24.98
C ILE A 270 2.92 -3.73 26.41
N PRO A 271 1.87 -3.36 27.16
CA PRO A 271 2.03 -2.98 28.56
C PRO A 271 2.47 -4.20 29.39
N GLY A 272 3.75 -4.25 29.78
CA GLY A 272 4.30 -5.29 30.63
C GLY A 272 4.01 -5.03 32.11
N LYS A 273 3.66 -6.08 32.85
CA LYS A 273 3.62 -6.06 34.32
C LYS A 273 4.96 -6.55 34.85
N ASN A 274 5.87 -5.66 35.21
CA ASN A 274 7.03 -6.05 36.00
C ASN A 274 6.62 -6.27 37.46
N LEU A 275 7.25 -7.26 38.09
CA LEU A 275 7.08 -7.59 39.51
C LEU A 275 7.42 -6.40 40.43
N ASP A 276 8.28 -5.49 39.98
CA ASP A 276 8.74 -4.33 40.74
C ASP A 276 7.83 -3.09 40.61
N GLY A 277 6.65 -3.20 39.99
CA GLY A 277 5.69 -2.10 39.84
C GLY A 277 6.10 -0.98 38.85
N GLN A 278 7.28 -1.05 38.25
CA GLN A 278 7.68 -0.15 37.16
C GLN A 278 7.04 -0.62 35.84
N GLN A 279 6.30 0.27 35.16
CA GLN A 279 5.75 -0.01 33.83
C GLN A 279 6.89 -0.12 32.81
N GLN A 280 7.36 -1.34 32.55
CA GLN A 280 8.24 -1.61 31.42
C GLN A 280 7.37 -1.99 30.23
N GLN A 281 7.49 -1.22 29.15
CA GLN A 281 6.84 -1.55 27.88
C GLN A 281 7.68 -2.62 27.18
N GLU A 282 7.04 -3.73 26.84
CA GLU A 282 7.66 -4.78 26.03
C GLU A 282 7.49 -4.45 24.55
N GLU A 283 8.56 -4.59 23.76
CA GLU A 283 8.53 -4.36 22.32
C GLU A 283 8.47 -5.68 21.56
N LEU A 284 7.34 -5.98 20.92
CA LEU A 284 7.20 -7.15 20.08
C LEU A 284 7.32 -6.77 18.60
N ILE A 285 8.23 -7.43 17.86
CA ILE A 285 8.47 -7.16 16.42
C ILE A 285 7.46 -7.96 15.58
N LEU A 286 6.64 -7.28 14.80
CA LEU A 286 5.58 -7.90 13.99
C LEU A 286 5.91 -7.97 12.50
N ALA A 287 6.69 -7.01 12.00
CA ALA A 287 7.03 -6.96 10.59
C ALA A 287 8.39 -6.31 10.34
N ARG A 288 8.99 -6.61 9.19
CA ARG A 288 10.23 -6.01 8.71
C ARG A 288 10.08 -5.62 7.26
N TYR A 289 10.38 -4.38 6.94
CA TYR A 289 10.49 -3.91 5.57
C TYR A 289 11.96 -3.71 5.21
N THR A 290 12.36 -4.23 4.06
CA THR A 290 13.69 -4.14 3.49
C THR A 290 13.58 -3.53 2.10
N SER A 291 13.99 -2.27 1.95
CA SER A 291 14.03 -1.65 0.63
C SER A 291 15.10 -2.26 -0.26
N VAL A 292 14.82 -2.27 -1.56
CA VAL A 292 15.75 -2.74 -2.59
C VAL A 292 16.05 -1.58 -3.52
N VAL A 293 17.33 -1.38 -3.83
CA VAL A 293 17.75 -0.38 -4.84
C VAL A 293 17.51 -0.96 -6.22
N ALA A 294 16.25 -0.96 -6.66
CA ALA A 294 15.86 -1.38 -7.99
C ALA A 294 14.94 -0.34 -8.63
N LYS A 295 14.96 -0.26 -9.96
CA LYS A 295 14.13 0.72 -10.70
C LYS A 295 12.62 0.52 -10.44
N ARG A 296 12.21 -0.74 -10.25
CA ARG A 296 10.81 -1.15 -10.12
C ARG A 296 10.47 -1.69 -8.74
N LYS A 297 11.29 -2.60 -8.20
CA LYS A 297 11.05 -3.22 -6.89
C LYS A 297 11.37 -2.21 -5.79
N SER A 298 10.36 -1.84 -5.02
CA SER A 298 10.49 -0.93 -3.89
C SER A 298 11.19 -1.63 -2.73
N GLY A 299 10.85 -2.89 -2.47
CA GLY A 299 11.41 -3.67 -1.38
C GLY A 299 10.69 -4.99 -1.14
N ARG A 300 10.97 -5.56 0.04
CA ARG A 300 10.39 -6.78 0.60
C ARG A 300 9.80 -6.44 1.97
N LEU A 301 8.56 -6.81 2.22
CA LEU A 301 7.89 -6.72 3.51
C LEU A 301 7.72 -8.14 4.05
N GLU A 302 8.28 -8.42 5.21
CA GLU A 302 8.21 -9.72 5.89
C GLU A 302 7.30 -9.54 7.10
N LEU A 303 6.22 -10.32 7.16
CA LEU A 303 5.33 -10.39 8.32
C LEU A 303 5.73 -11.60 9.16
N CYS A 304 6.04 -11.37 10.44
CA CYS A 304 6.34 -12.41 11.40
C CYS A 304 5.03 -13.06 11.84
N GLN A 305 4.51 -13.97 11.01
CA GLN A 305 3.15 -14.53 11.16
C GLN A 305 2.92 -15.11 12.56
N GLN A 306 3.89 -15.81 13.13
CA GLN A 306 3.78 -16.31 14.50
C GLN A 306 3.72 -15.22 15.58
N ALA A 307 4.54 -14.16 15.46
CA ALA A 307 4.49 -13.05 16.42
C ALA A 307 3.14 -12.31 16.32
N ILE A 308 2.61 -12.19 15.10
CA ILE A 308 1.27 -11.66 14.86
C ILE A 308 0.22 -12.58 15.49
N ASP A 309 0.27 -13.88 15.26
CA ASP A 309 -0.73 -14.82 15.76
C ASP A 309 -0.70 -14.91 17.29
N SER A 310 0.49 -14.90 17.92
CA SER A 310 0.64 -14.82 19.39
C SER A 310 0.02 -13.53 19.91
N PHE A 311 0.40 -12.38 19.34
CA PHE A 311 -0.15 -11.08 19.72
C PHE A 311 -1.68 -11.04 19.58
N MET A 312 -2.21 -11.51 18.45
CA MET A 312 -3.64 -11.53 18.21
C MET A 312 -4.35 -12.44 19.19
N ASN A 313 -3.86 -13.67 19.42
CA ASN A 313 -4.51 -14.61 20.34
C ASN A 313 -4.53 -14.10 21.80
N GLU A 314 -3.44 -13.51 22.26
CA GLU A 314 -3.33 -12.96 23.62
C GLU A 314 -4.24 -11.73 23.82
N ASN A 315 -4.46 -10.95 22.76
CA ASN A 315 -5.14 -9.66 22.85
C ASN A 315 -6.50 -9.63 22.12
N ILE A 316 -6.98 -10.75 21.57
CA ILE A 316 -8.15 -10.78 20.67
C ILE A 316 -9.40 -10.21 21.34
N GLN A 317 -9.57 -10.47 22.63
CA GLN A 317 -10.72 -9.99 23.39
C GLN A 317 -10.70 -8.45 23.49
N SER A 318 -9.58 -7.86 23.92
CA SER A 318 -9.40 -6.40 23.96
C SER A 318 -9.57 -5.75 22.58
N LEU A 319 -9.03 -6.41 21.54
CA LEU A 319 -9.18 -5.96 20.16
C LEU A 319 -10.64 -6.01 19.69
N CYS A 320 -11.43 -7.02 20.07
CA CYS A 320 -12.84 -7.13 19.68
C CYS A 320 -13.76 -6.17 20.47
N GLU A 321 -13.51 -6.00 21.77
CA GLU A 321 -14.31 -5.13 22.66
C GLU A 321 -14.22 -3.66 22.22
N SER A 322 -13.04 -3.21 21.78
CA SER A 322 -12.84 -1.83 21.29
C SER A 322 -13.73 -1.44 20.11
N VAL A 323 -14.20 -2.41 19.32
CA VAL A 323 -15.08 -2.17 18.17
C VAL A 323 -16.52 -1.96 18.60
N GLN A 324 -17.00 -2.69 19.61
CA GLN A 324 -18.40 -2.65 20.02
C GLN A 324 -18.80 -1.34 20.69
N VAL A 325 -17.88 -0.74 21.47
CA VAL A 325 -18.13 0.56 22.14
C VAL A 325 -18.36 1.69 21.13
N ALA A 326 -17.76 1.60 19.93
CA ALA A 326 -17.94 2.62 18.90
C ALA A 326 -19.26 2.51 18.12
N ILE A 327 -19.93 1.35 18.15
CA ILE A 327 -21.09 1.05 17.29
C ILE A 327 -22.42 1.24 18.04
N LEU A 328 -22.45 1.33 19.37
CA LEU A 328 -23.70 1.52 20.10
C LEU A 328 -24.27 2.94 19.87
N PRO A 329 -25.41 3.07 19.16
CA PRO A 329 -26.07 4.35 19.02
C PRO A 329 -26.57 4.80 20.40
N LEU A 330 -26.42 6.09 20.67
CA LEU A 330 -26.87 6.81 21.86
C LEU A 330 -28.42 6.89 21.92
N SER A 331 -29.14 5.81 21.62
CA SER A 331 -30.59 5.76 21.74
C SER A 331 -30.98 5.37 23.16
N ALA A 332 -31.44 6.39 23.87
CA ALA A 332 -32.03 6.43 25.19
C ALA A 332 -32.62 5.13 25.76
N GLY A 333 -32.04 4.73 26.90
CA GLY A 333 -32.73 4.22 28.10
C GLY A 333 -33.46 2.90 27.97
N TYR A 334 -32.86 1.80 28.44
CA TYR A 334 -33.56 0.69 29.10
C TYR A 334 -32.55 -0.20 29.84
N GLU A 335 -33.08 -1.08 30.67
CA GLU A 335 -32.60 -1.49 31.99
C GLU A 335 -31.26 -2.21 32.10
N LYS A 336 -30.66 -1.97 33.27
CA LYS A 336 -29.40 -2.49 33.79
C LYS A 336 -29.55 -3.97 34.16
N GLU A 337 -29.57 -4.85 33.16
CA GLU A 337 -29.59 -6.30 33.39
C GLU A 337 -28.18 -6.92 33.46
N LYS A 338 -28.10 -7.95 34.29
CA LYS A 338 -26.93 -8.43 35.02
C LYS A 338 -25.88 -9.08 34.11
N LEU A 339 -24.70 -8.46 34.06
CA LEU A 339 -23.52 -8.90 33.31
C LEU A 339 -22.76 -10.00 34.07
N SER A 340 -22.89 -11.26 33.64
CA SER A 340 -21.91 -12.32 33.91
C SER A 340 -22.21 -13.57 33.07
N SER A 341 -21.97 -13.52 31.77
CA SER A 341 -21.73 -14.71 30.97
C SER A 341 -20.52 -14.44 30.08
N ALA A 342 -19.57 -15.38 30.08
CA ALA A 342 -18.43 -15.34 29.17
C ALA A 342 -18.98 -15.34 27.74
N GLN A 343 -18.97 -14.17 27.10
CA GLN A 343 -19.50 -14.01 25.76
C GLN A 343 -18.53 -14.71 24.81
N GLU A 344 -18.94 -15.86 24.27
CA GLU A 344 -18.16 -16.56 23.25
C GLU A 344 -17.89 -15.62 22.08
N ILE A 345 -16.60 -15.42 21.76
CA ILE A 345 -16.20 -14.58 20.64
C ILE A 345 -16.63 -15.28 19.34
N ASP A 346 -17.50 -14.63 18.58
CA ASP A 346 -17.89 -15.13 17.26
C ASP A 346 -16.63 -15.31 16.38
N PRO A 347 -16.33 -16.52 15.89
CA PRO A 347 -15.15 -16.79 15.06
C PRO A 347 -15.09 -15.91 13.81
N LYS A 348 -16.23 -15.46 13.27
CA LYS A 348 -16.27 -14.54 12.13
C LYS A 348 -15.72 -13.15 12.49
N SER A 349 -16.01 -12.68 13.70
CA SER A 349 -15.49 -11.40 14.22
C SER A 349 -13.97 -11.45 14.41
N ALA A 350 -13.46 -12.57 14.94
CA ALA A 350 -12.03 -12.79 15.08
C ALA A 350 -11.31 -12.79 13.71
N ALA A 351 -11.85 -13.53 12.72
CA ALA A 351 -11.29 -13.55 11.37
C ALA A 351 -11.30 -12.17 10.70
N LYS A 352 -12.40 -11.40 10.83
CA LYS A 352 -12.49 -10.02 10.34
C LYS A 352 -11.44 -9.12 11.00
N THR A 353 -11.24 -9.26 12.31
CA THR A 353 -10.24 -8.50 13.08
C THR A 353 -8.81 -8.83 12.65
N THR A 354 -8.49 -10.11 12.43
CA THR A 354 -7.18 -10.53 11.91
C THR A 354 -6.92 -10.00 10.50
N GLN A 355 -7.91 -10.06 9.61
CA GLN A 355 -7.78 -9.48 8.27
C GLN A 355 -7.61 -7.95 8.34
N ARG A 356 -8.38 -7.26 9.17
CA ARG A 356 -8.25 -5.81 9.38
C ARG A 356 -6.86 -5.45 9.90
N PHE A 357 -6.31 -6.22 10.84
CA PHE A 357 -4.95 -6.02 11.32
C PHE A 357 -3.92 -6.13 10.18
N ARG A 358 -4.03 -7.16 9.34
CA ARG A 358 -3.17 -7.31 8.15
C ARG A 358 -3.30 -6.11 7.21
N ASP A 359 -4.51 -5.60 6.96
CA ASP A 359 -4.73 -4.41 6.15
C ASP A 359 -4.08 -3.16 6.75
N VAL A 360 -4.12 -3.00 8.07
CA VAL A 360 -3.46 -1.90 8.81
C VAL A 360 -1.94 -1.99 8.67
N VAL A 361 -1.36 -3.18 8.86
CA VAL A 361 0.08 -3.38 8.71
C VAL A 361 0.54 -3.08 7.29
N VAL A 362 -0.16 -3.61 6.27
CA VAL A 362 0.18 -3.37 4.86
C VAL A 362 -0.05 -1.90 4.48
N GLY A 363 -1.18 -1.31 4.88
CA GLY A 363 -1.51 0.08 4.59
C GLY A 363 -0.49 1.06 5.19
N THR A 364 -0.13 0.88 6.46
CA THR A 364 0.87 1.72 7.13
C THR A 364 2.27 1.51 6.54
N ALA A 365 2.64 0.27 6.18
CA ALA A 365 3.88 -0.01 5.46
C ALA A 365 3.97 0.78 4.15
N LEU A 366 2.91 0.74 3.33
CA LEU A 366 2.85 1.45 2.06
C LEU A 366 2.92 2.97 2.22
N CYS A 367 2.24 3.53 3.22
CA CYS A 367 2.31 4.97 3.53
C CYS A 367 3.75 5.44 3.73
N MET A 368 4.54 4.69 4.51
CA MET A 368 5.94 5.03 4.73
C MET A 368 6.79 4.82 3.48
N ILE A 369 6.57 3.73 2.75
CA ILE A 369 7.31 3.44 1.50
C ILE A 369 7.11 4.58 0.50
N ILE A 370 5.87 5.07 0.36
CA ILE A 370 5.52 6.20 -0.50
C ILE A 370 6.15 7.49 0.02
N GLY A 371 5.98 7.79 1.31
CA GLY A 371 6.53 9.00 1.93
C GLY A 371 8.05 9.09 1.75
N GLU A 372 8.75 7.98 1.96
CA GLU A 372 10.19 7.88 1.80
C GLU A 372 10.66 7.93 0.34
N PHE A 373 9.91 7.30 -0.56
CA PHE A 373 10.17 7.46 -1.99
C PHE A 373 10.04 8.92 -2.42
N THR A 374 8.95 9.59 -2.04
CA THR A 374 8.68 10.96 -2.44
C THR A 374 9.67 11.94 -1.83
N LYS A 375 10.03 11.78 -0.54
CA LYS A 375 11.07 12.56 0.11
C LYS A 375 12.40 12.47 -0.63
N ARG A 376 12.81 11.28 -1.06
CA ARG A 376 14.05 11.10 -1.83
C ARG A 376 13.99 11.83 -3.16
N GLN A 377 12.86 11.77 -3.87
CA GLN A 377 12.70 12.52 -5.12
C GLN A 377 12.84 14.02 -4.90
N VAL A 378 12.20 14.57 -3.87
CA VAL A 378 12.32 15.99 -3.53
C VAL A 378 13.75 16.36 -3.14
N LEU A 379 14.41 15.56 -2.30
CA LEU A 379 15.79 15.82 -1.91
C LEU A 379 16.75 15.81 -3.12
N ILE A 380 16.60 14.85 -4.03
CA ILE A 380 17.38 14.79 -5.26
C ILE A 380 17.13 16.05 -6.12
N GLN A 381 15.88 16.46 -6.27
CA GLN A 381 15.53 17.67 -7.02
C GLN A 381 16.13 18.93 -6.40
N VAL A 382 16.09 19.06 -5.08
CA VAL A 382 16.69 20.20 -4.35
C VAL A 382 18.21 20.21 -4.55
N ILE A 383 18.90 19.07 -4.40
CA ILE A 383 20.34 18.98 -4.61
C ILE A 383 20.70 19.36 -6.06
N LEU A 384 19.97 18.82 -7.05
CA LEU A 384 20.22 19.14 -8.46
C LEU A 384 19.98 20.64 -8.76
N ALA A 385 18.95 21.24 -8.16
CA ALA A 385 18.69 22.67 -8.29
C ALA A 385 19.81 23.53 -7.69
N LEU A 386 20.34 23.15 -6.51
CA LEU A 386 21.44 23.86 -5.86
C LEU A 386 22.76 23.71 -6.63
N VAL A 387 23.05 22.53 -7.17
CA VAL A 387 24.25 22.30 -8.00
C VAL A 387 24.16 23.08 -9.31
N GLY A 388 22.97 23.13 -9.93
CA GLY A 388 22.74 23.95 -11.12
C GLY A 388 22.96 25.44 -10.84
N ALA A 389 22.41 25.96 -9.74
CA ALA A 389 22.54 27.36 -9.38
C ALA A 389 23.95 27.81 -8.97
N ALA A 390 24.85 26.88 -8.63
CA ALA A 390 26.25 27.17 -8.29
C ALA A 390 27.21 27.03 -9.48
N GLY A 391 26.72 26.54 -10.62
CA GLY A 391 27.49 26.39 -11.86
C GLY A 391 27.32 27.55 -12.84
N ASP A 392 26.42 28.49 -12.55
CA ASP A 392 26.25 29.78 -13.21
C ASP A 392 26.90 30.88 -12.35
#